data_AF-B0WXJ2-F1
#
_entry.id   AF-B0WXJ2-F1
#
_cell.length_a   1.000
_cell.length_b   1.000
_cell.length_c   1.000
_cell.angle_alpha   90.00
_cell.angle_beta   90.00
_cell.angle_gamma   90.00
#
_symmetry.space_group_name_H-M   'P 1'
#
loop_
_entity.id
_entity.type
_entity.pdbx_description
1 polymer ?
#
loop_
_entity_poly.entity_id
_entity_poly.type
_entity_poly.pdbx_seq_one_letter_code
_entity_poly.pdbx_strand_id
1 'polypeptide(L)'
;MNNSTGIVGAVHGDDQPDSNSVWLSIVLGGLSMLAKETGITVFLLNVAYDVYRNWASLKKTILDVRWSEETHQFGRRVSRVLLSMGVLLAVRLALLQGSLPRFSQQDNPTAFHPSLYVRLLTFCYLAAFNWWLLLCPATLSHDWQMGSIPLVTSISDPRNLLTFIAFFAALLFVYRGLLDCEHQRHVPVVLGFLLLVLPFLPATNLVVTVGFVVAERVLYIPSMGSVILVVYGAQRLWERVPKLRKSIMAFGILLIAAGTLKTLARNVDWSSREALLRSGLQTLPHNAKMHYNFGNYLRDSSQPEDAIVHYREALRLWPTYASAHNNIGTLMVEFGPAEYHFLEAIRYSSEHINAHYNLGQLYR
;
A
#
# COMPACT_ATOMS: atom_id res chain seq x y z
N MET A 1 43.78 7.86 -24.63
CA MET A 1 42.78 7.51 -25.67
C MET A 1 41.91 6.39 -25.12
N ASN A 2 40.61 6.45 -25.41
CA ASN A 2 39.49 5.57 -25.01
C ASN A 2 38.76 5.84 -23.68
N ASN A 3 37.77 6.73 -23.81
CA ASN A 3 36.34 6.57 -23.46
C ASN A 3 35.95 5.86 -22.16
N SER A 4 35.61 6.65 -21.14
CA SER A 4 34.73 6.24 -20.04
C SER A 4 33.85 7.38 -19.48
N THR A 5 33.52 8.37 -20.31
CA THR A 5 32.67 9.53 -19.97
C THR A 5 31.31 9.53 -20.67
N GLY A 6 30.85 8.38 -21.16
CA GLY A 6 29.65 8.29 -22.01
C GLY A 6 28.28 8.24 -21.31
N ILE A 7 28.20 8.11 -19.98
CA ILE A 7 26.90 7.89 -19.30
C ILE A 7 26.46 9.10 -18.45
N VAL A 8 27.35 10.06 -18.16
CA VAL A 8 27.03 11.23 -17.32
C VAL A 8 26.86 12.52 -18.14
N GLY A 9 27.27 12.51 -19.42
CA GLY A 9 27.17 13.67 -20.32
C GLY A 9 25.79 13.90 -20.97
N ALA A 10 24.84 12.96 -20.84
CA ALA A 10 23.56 13.02 -21.55
C ALA A 10 22.41 13.70 -20.77
N VAL A 11 22.63 14.14 -19.52
CA VAL A 11 21.57 14.73 -18.66
C VAL A 11 21.55 16.27 -18.72
N HIS A 12 22.41 16.89 -19.52
CA HIS A 12 22.38 18.33 -19.80
C HIS A 12 22.00 18.64 -21.26
N GLY A 13 21.36 17.67 -21.94
CA GLY A 13 20.71 17.91 -23.21
C GLY A 13 19.52 18.85 -23.05
N ASP A 14 19.49 19.86 -23.91
CA ASP A 14 18.47 20.90 -24.10
C ASP A 14 17.10 20.33 -24.56
N ASP A 15 16.79 19.08 -24.24
CA ASP A 15 15.56 18.40 -24.61
C ASP A 15 14.48 18.80 -23.62
N GLN A 16 13.83 19.93 -23.90
CA GLN A 16 12.51 20.19 -23.36
C GLN A 16 11.58 19.05 -23.78
N PRO A 17 10.72 18.54 -22.88
CA PRO A 17 9.81 17.47 -23.24
C PRO A 17 8.87 17.94 -24.35
N ASP A 18 8.99 17.32 -25.52
CA ASP A 18 8.13 17.57 -26.68
C ASP A 18 6.66 17.46 -26.27
N SER A 19 5.79 18.27 -26.88
CA SER A 19 4.34 18.21 -26.60
C SER A 19 3.76 16.80 -26.76
N ASN A 20 4.37 15.96 -27.61
CA ASN A 20 4.00 14.56 -27.81
C ASN A 20 4.32 13.68 -26.59
N SER A 21 5.42 13.95 -25.88
CA SER A 21 5.80 13.21 -24.67
C SER A 21 4.81 13.44 -23.52
N VAL A 22 4.28 14.67 -23.40
CA VAL A 22 3.26 15.02 -22.40
C VAL A 22 1.96 14.27 -22.68
N TRP A 23 1.50 14.26 -23.94
CA TRP A 23 0.29 13.52 -24.32
C TRP A 23 0.46 12.01 -24.16
N LEU A 24 1.61 11.46 -24.54
CA LEU A 24 1.92 10.06 -24.32
C LEU A 24 1.86 9.70 -22.83
N SER A 25 2.44 10.54 -21.97
CA SER A 25 2.37 10.36 -20.51
C SER A 25 0.92 10.42 -20.01
N ILE A 26 0.10 11.33 -20.54
CA ILE A 26 -1.32 11.43 -20.21
C ILE A 26 -2.09 10.16 -20.59
N VAL A 27 -1.88 9.65 -21.80
CA VAL A 27 -2.52 8.43 -22.30
C VAL A 27 -2.10 7.22 -21.46
N LEU A 28 -0.80 7.04 -21.22
CA LEU A 28 -0.28 5.95 -20.40
C LEU A 28 -0.76 6.03 -18.94
N GLY A 29 -0.82 7.24 -18.36
CA GLY A 29 -1.38 7.48 -17.04
C GLY A 29 -2.88 7.15 -16.97
N GLY A 30 -3.63 7.50 -18.02
CA GLY A 30 -5.05 7.14 -18.16
C GLY A 30 -5.26 5.63 -18.23
N LEU A 31 -4.48 4.92 -19.05
CA LEU A 31 -4.50 3.46 -19.12
C LEU A 31 -4.11 2.81 -17.78
N SER A 32 -3.11 3.35 -17.09
CA SER A 32 -2.71 2.90 -15.76
C SER A 32 -3.86 3.04 -14.75
N MET A 33 -4.60 4.14 -14.80
CA MET A 33 -5.76 4.41 -13.94
C MET A 33 -6.94 3.46 -14.19
N LEU A 34 -7.12 2.97 -15.42
CA LEU A 34 -8.09 1.91 -15.74
C LEU A 34 -7.68 0.56 -15.14
N ALA A 35 -6.37 0.28 -15.07
CA ALA A 35 -5.85 -0.97 -14.50
C ALA A 35 -5.80 -0.95 -12.96
N LYS A 36 -5.36 0.15 -12.36
CA LYS A 36 -5.16 0.30 -10.90
C LYS A 36 -5.44 1.71 -10.40
N GLU A 37 -6.00 1.78 -9.20
CA GLU A 37 -6.38 3.02 -8.54
C GLU A 37 -5.22 3.99 -8.28
N THR A 38 -4.01 3.44 -8.07
CA THR A 38 -2.79 4.19 -7.79
C THR A 38 -2.22 4.87 -9.04
N GLY A 39 -2.67 4.52 -10.25
CA GLY A 39 -2.19 5.10 -11.50
C GLY A 39 -2.33 6.63 -11.56
N ILE A 40 -3.31 7.19 -10.85
CA ILE A 40 -3.50 8.65 -10.75
C ILE A 40 -2.30 9.39 -10.14
N THR A 41 -1.52 8.71 -9.29
CA THR A 41 -0.37 9.31 -8.61
C THR A 41 0.78 9.62 -9.57
N VAL A 42 0.79 9.00 -10.77
CA VAL A 42 1.77 9.30 -11.83
C VAL A 42 1.64 10.75 -12.31
N PHE A 43 0.43 11.31 -12.36
CA PHE A 43 0.24 12.72 -12.73
C PHE A 43 0.85 13.67 -11.70
N LEU A 44 0.67 13.37 -10.41
CA LEU A 44 1.27 14.14 -9.31
C LEU A 44 2.79 14.03 -9.34
N LEU A 45 3.32 12.84 -9.65
CA LEU A 45 4.75 12.62 -9.82
C LEU A 45 5.31 13.46 -10.98
N ASN A 46 4.65 13.47 -12.14
CA ASN A 46 5.07 14.26 -13.30
C ASN A 46 5.13 15.74 -12.96
N VAL A 47 4.09 16.27 -12.30
CA VAL A 47 4.06 17.67 -11.87
C VAL A 47 5.18 17.97 -10.87
N ALA A 48 5.39 17.10 -9.88
CA ALA A 48 6.46 17.28 -8.90
C ALA A 48 7.86 17.24 -9.52
N TYR A 49 8.07 16.36 -10.51
CA TYR A 49 9.32 16.27 -11.25
C TYR A 49 9.56 17.49 -12.14
N ASP A 50 8.53 17.98 -12.84
CA ASP A 50 8.61 19.21 -13.64
C ASP A 50 8.92 20.43 -12.74
N VAL A 51 8.30 20.52 -11.55
CA VAL A 51 8.61 21.56 -10.55
C VAL A 51 10.07 21.48 -10.13
N TYR A 52 10.59 20.28 -9.87
CA TYR A 52 12.00 20.08 -9.50
C TYR A 52 12.97 20.53 -10.61
N ARG A 53 12.71 20.12 -11.86
CA ARG A 53 13.57 20.47 -13.02
C ARG A 53 13.58 21.97 -13.27
N ASN A 54 12.43 22.63 -13.18
CA ASN A 54 12.27 24.06 -13.45
C ASN A 54 12.40 24.94 -12.20
N TRP A 55 12.84 24.39 -11.05
CA TRP A 55 12.87 25.10 -9.77
C TRP A 55 13.65 26.43 -9.80
N ALA A 56 14.80 26.46 -10.49
CA ALA A 56 15.60 27.68 -10.61
C ALA A 56 14.86 28.81 -11.35
N SER A 57 14.18 28.49 -12.45
CA SER A 57 13.39 29.44 -13.25
C SER A 57 12.11 29.87 -12.50
N LEU A 58 11.48 28.94 -11.79
CA LEU A 58 10.34 29.22 -10.90
C LEU A 58 10.72 30.17 -9.76
N LYS A 59 11.84 29.92 -9.08
CA LYS A 59 12.35 30.76 -7.99
C LYS A 59 12.62 32.20 -8.46
N LYS A 60 13.25 32.37 -9.63
CA LYS A 60 13.46 33.70 -10.24
C LYS A 60 12.13 34.39 -10.58
N THR A 61 11.17 33.66 -11.14
CA THR A 61 9.85 34.21 -11.45
C THR A 61 9.13 34.67 -10.18
N ILE A 62 9.18 33.89 -9.09
CA ILE A 62 8.54 34.21 -7.81
C ILE A 62 9.17 35.45 -7.17
N LEU A 63 10.48 35.57 -7.23
CA LEU A 63 11.21 36.69 -6.61
C LEU A 63 11.14 37.97 -7.45
N ASP A 64 11.33 37.87 -8.77
CA ASP A 64 11.47 39.02 -9.66
C ASP A 64 10.14 39.41 -10.33
N VAL A 65 9.06 38.62 -10.14
CA VAL A 65 7.75 38.76 -10.79
C VAL A 65 7.85 38.84 -12.32
N ARG A 66 8.94 38.31 -12.88
CA ARG A 66 9.22 38.30 -14.33
C ARG A 66 8.93 36.92 -14.88
N TRP A 67 7.97 36.85 -15.79
CA TRP A 67 7.59 35.62 -16.45
C TRP A 67 8.50 35.36 -17.65
N SER A 68 9.39 34.37 -17.54
CA SER A 68 10.16 33.88 -18.67
C SER A 68 9.33 32.99 -19.60
N GLU A 69 9.81 32.76 -20.81
CA GLU A 69 9.18 31.81 -21.75
C GLU A 69 9.18 30.38 -21.19
N GLU A 70 10.24 29.98 -20.49
CA GLU A 70 10.32 28.69 -19.80
C GLU A 70 9.21 28.50 -18.75
N THR A 71 8.90 29.55 -17.97
CA THR A 71 7.85 29.50 -16.96
C THR A 71 6.46 29.38 -17.60
N HIS A 72 6.24 30.03 -18.75
CA HIS A 72 5.01 29.86 -19.52
C HIS A 72 4.87 28.43 -20.07
N GLN A 73 5.95 27.87 -20.62
CA GLN A 73 5.95 26.50 -21.12
C GLN A 73 5.71 25.49 -19.99
N PHE A 74 6.35 25.67 -18.82
CA PHE A 74 6.07 24.90 -17.61
C PHE A 74 4.59 24.99 -17.22
N GLY A 75 4.02 26.20 -17.13
CA GLY A 75 2.61 26.40 -16.80
C GLY A 75 1.67 25.70 -17.79
N ARG A 76 1.99 25.71 -19.08
CA ARG A 76 1.23 24.97 -20.12
C ARG A 76 1.32 23.46 -19.94
N ARG A 77 2.47 22.90 -19.53
CA ARG A 77 2.59 21.46 -19.26
C ARG A 77 1.80 21.05 -18.02
N VAL A 78 1.98 21.77 -16.92
CA VAL A 78 1.28 21.48 -15.65
C VAL A 78 -0.23 21.60 -15.82
N SER A 79 -0.71 22.66 -16.49
CA SER A 79 -2.14 22.82 -16.76
C SER A 79 -2.71 21.68 -17.60
N ARG A 80 -2.02 21.23 -18.66
CA ARG A 80 -2.45 20.07 -19.46
C ARG A 80 -2.56 18.79 -18.62
N VAL A 81 -1.57 18.53 -17.76
CA VAL A 81 -1.55 17.34 -16.90
C VAL A 81 -2.69 17.40 -15.87
N LEU A 82 -2.87 18.54 -15.19
CA LEU A 82 -3.90 18.73 -14.17
C LEU A 82 -5.32 18.72 -14.76
N LEU A 83 -5.53 19.36 -15.92
CA LEU A 83 -6.82 19.32 -16.62
C LEU A 83 -7.16 17.89 -17.05
N SER A 84 -6.19 17.15 -17.61
CA SER A 84 -6.38 15.76 -18.01
C SER A 84 -6.67 14.86 -16.80
N MET A 85 -5.95 15.04 -15.69
CA MET A 85 -6.21 14.35 -14.42
C MET A 85 -7.63 14.64 -13.91
N GLY A 86 -8.08 15.90 -13.98
CA GLY A 86 -9.44 16.29 -13.60
C GLY A 86 -10.52 15.63 -14.45
N VAL A 87 -10.33 15.58 -15.78
CA VAL A 87 -11.24 14.89 -16.70
C VAL A 87 -11.28 13.39 -16.40
N LEU A 88 -10.13 12.74 -16.22
CA LEU A 88 -10.05 11.32 -15.90
C LEU A 88 -10.73 10.99 -14.56
N LEU A 89 -10.57 11.84 -13.55
CA LEU A 89 -11.26 11.72 -12.27
C LEU A 89 -12.78 11.86 -12.41
N ALA A 90 -13.26 12.83 -13.21
CA ALA A 90 -14.67 13.01 -13.47
C ALA A 90 -15.28 11.80 -14.18
N VAL A 91 -14.60 11.26 -15.20
CA VAL A 91 -15.00 10.02 -15.90
C VAL A 91 -15.06 8.85 -14.91
N ARG A 92 -14.05 8.69 -14.05
CA ARG A 92 -14.04 7.61 -13.05
C ARG A 92 -15.16 7.74 -12.03
N LEU A 93 -15.46 8.95 -11.57
CA LEU A 93 -16.57 9.18 -10.63
C LEU A 93 -17.92 8.90 -11.31
N ALA A 94 -18.07 9.25 -12.58
CA ALA A 94 -19.27 8.93 -13.36
C ALA A 94 -19.45 7.41 -13.52
N LEU A 95 -18.36 6.65 -13.76
CA LEU A 95 -18.40 5.18 -13.80
C LEU A 95 -18.79 4.56 -12.44
N LEU A 96 -18.45 5.21 -11.33
CA LEU A 96 -18.83 4.81 -9.97
C LEU A 96 -20.23 5.29 -9.56
N GLN A 97 -21.03 5.76 -10.52
CA GLN A 97 -22.39 6.30 -10.29
C GLN A 97 -22.41 7.42 -9.24
N GLY A 98 -21.32 8.19 -9.14
CA GLY A 98 -21.20 9.30 -8.19
C GLY A 98 -21.03 8.88 -6.73
N SER A 99 -20.90 7.59 -6.43
CA SER A 99 -20.74 7.09 -5.06
C SER A 99 -19.27 6.80 -4.73
N LEU A 100 -18.83 7.23 -3.55
CA LEU A 100 -17.56 6.81 -3.00
C LEU A 100 -17.73 5.42 -2.36
N PRO A 101 -16.70 4.56 -2.43
CA PRO A 101 -16.74 3.25 -1.77
C PRO A 101 -16.96 3.44 -0.26
N ARG A 102 -17.97 2.78 0.27
CA ARG A 102 -18.22 2.71 1.71
C ARG A 102 -17.46 1.52 2.27
N PHE A 103 -16.66 1.77 3.30
CA PHE A 103 -15.89 0.74 3.98
C PHE A 103 -16.56 0.39 5.30
N SER A 104 -16.39 -0.85 5.74
CA SER A 104 -16.88 -1.32 7.02
C SER A 104 -15.78 -1.29 8.09
N GLN A 105 -16.15 -1.44 9.36
CA GLN A 105 -15.18 -1.59 10.44
C GLN A 105 -14.31 -2.86 10.28
N GLN A 106 -14.82 -3.88 9.58
CA GLN A 106 -14.08 -5.11 9.28
C GLN A 106 -12.90 -4.84 8.34
N ASP A 107 -13.08 -3.90 7.41
CA ASP A 107 -12.09 -3.55 6.40
C ASP A 107 -10.92 -2.75 6.99
N ASN A 108 -11.24 -1.77 7.83
CA ASN A 108 -10.26 -0.91 8.49
C ASN A 108 -10.72 -0.52 9.91
N PRO A 109 -10.44 -1.36 10.93
CA PRO A 109 -10.87 -1.11 12.30
C PRO A 109 -10.36 0.22 12.86
N THR A 110 -9.15 0.62 12.45
CA THR A 110 -8.53 1.88 12.87
C THR A 110 -9.36 3.08 12.45
N ALA A 111 -9.84 3.14 11.21
CA ALA A 111 -10.59 4.29 10.70
C ALA A 111 -11.87 4.60 11.50
N PHE A 112 -12.49 3.58 12.11
CA PHE A 112 -13.73 3.70 12.89
C PHE A 112 -13.50 3.85 14.40
N HIS A 113 -12.25 3.89 14.88
CA HIS A 113 -11.97 4.04 16.31
C HIS A 113 -12.33 5.46 16.81
N PRO A 114 -13.00 5.62 17.95
CA PRO A 114 -13.50 6.93 18.41
C PRO A 114 -12.36 7.91 18.71
N SER A 115 -11.29 7.44 19.36
CA SER A 115 -10.15 8.28 19.72
C SER A 115 -9.30 8.65 18.49
N LEU A 116 -9.18 9.95 18.21
CA LEU A 116 -8.26 10.50 17.19
C LEU A 116 -6.81 10.15 17.50
N TYR A 117 -6.45 10.10 18.78
CA TYR A 117 -5.09 9.79 19.23
C TYR A 117 -4.68 8.36 18.82
N VAL A 118 -5.53 7.37 19.09
CA VAL A 118 -5.29 5.97 18.68
C VAL A 118 -5.24 5.84 17.16
N ARG A 119 -6.12 6.56 16.44
CA ARG A 119 -6.11 6.60 14.97
C ARG A 119 -4.79 7.11 14.42
N LEU A 120 -4.34 8.26 14.89
CA LEU A 120 -3.10 8.88 14.42
C LEU A 120 -1.89 7.99 14.70
N LEU A 121 -1.74 7.50 15.93
CA LEU A 121 -0.62 6.61 16.28
C LEU A 121 -0.61 5.35 15.42
N THR A 122 -1.77 4.72 15.26
CA THR A 122 -1.89 3.51 14.46
C THR A 122 -1.61 3.79 12.98
N PHE A 123 -2.16 4.85 12.38
CA PHE A 123 -1.88 5.19 10.98
C PHE A 123 -0.41 5.55 10.72
N CYS A 124 0.23 6.28 11.63
CA CYS A 124 1.67 6.53 11.54
C CYS A 124 2.47 5.21 11.59
N TYR A 125 2.11 4.30 12.51
CA TYR A 125 2.71 2.98 12.57
C TYR A 125 2.45 2.16 11.30
N LEU A 126 1.24 2.18 10.74
CA LEU A 126 0.92 1.48 9.49
C LEU A 126 1.73 2.02 8.32
N ALA A 127 1.94 3.33 8.22
CA ALA A 127 2.83 3.92 7.22
C ALA A 127 4.27 3.40 7.37
N ALA A 128 4.78 3.35 8.60
CA ALA A 128 6.12 2.81 8.90
C ALA A 128 6.23 1.30 8.64
N PHE A 129 5.19 0.54 8.96
CA PHE A 129 5.11 -0.91 8.71
C PHE A 129 5.11 -1.22 7.21
N ASN A 130 4.35 -0.46 6.41
CA ASN A 130 4.38 -0.56 4.95
C ASN A 130 5.77 -0.25 4.37
N TRP A 131 6.46 0.77 4.89
CA TRP A 131 7.84 1.05 4.50
C TRP A 131 8.79 -0.08 4.91
N TRP A 132 8.58 -0.70 6.07
CA TRP A 132 9.32 -1.88 6.49
C TRP A 132 9.11 -3.07 5.55
N LEU A 133 7.89 -3.31 5.06
CA LEU A 133 7.61 -4.36 4.08
C LEU A 133 8.38 -4.18 2.76
N LEU A 134 8.65 -2.94 2.34
CA LEU A 134 9.50 -2.66 1.17
C LEU A 134 10.97 -3.08 1.38
N LEU A 135 11.48 -2.94 2.61
CA LEU A 135 12.87 -3.23 2.94
C LEU A 135 13.06 -4.71 3.33
N CYS A 136 12.08 -5.27 4.04
CA CYS A 136 12.12 -6.62 4.57
C CYS A 136 10.71 -7.24 4.49
N PRO A 137 10.36 -7.87 3.35
CA PRO A 137 9.07 -8.54 3.15
C PRO A 137 9.05 -9.90 3.88
N ALA A 138 9.31 -9.88 5.20
CA ALA A 138 9.39 -11.09 6.01
C ALA A 138 8.02 -11.64 6.36
N THR A 139 7.06 -10.76 6.65
CA THR A 139 5.71 -11.08 7.11
C THR A 139 4.72 -10.63 6.05
N LEU A 140 4.30 -11.56 5.18
CA LEU A 140 3.36 -11.28 4.10
C LEU A 140 2.05 -12.00 4.38
N SER A 141 0.94 -11.29 4.23
CA SER A 141 -0.39 -11.88 4.35
C SER A 141 -1.19 -11.63 3.09
N HIS A 142 -1.98 -12.62 2.68
CA HIS A 142 -2.92 -12.44 1.58
C HIS A 142 -4.09 -11.52 1.96
N ASP A 143 -4.33 -11.31 3.27
CA ASP A 143 -5.35 -10.39 3.79
C ASP A 143 -4.93 -9.75 5.12
N TRP A 144 -5.13 -8.43 5.22
CA TRP A 144 -4.77 -7.59 6.38
C TRP A 144 -6.00 -6.98 7.09
N GLN A 145 -7.22 -7.40 6.75
CA GLN A 145 -8.49 -6.95 7.35
C GLN A 145 -8.74 -7.58 8.73
N MET A 146 -9.83 -7.20 9.40
CA MET A 146 -10.32 -7.86 10.64
C MET A 146 -9.29 -7.91 11.78
N GLY A 147 -8.57 -6.80 11.99
CA GLY A 147 -7.69 -6.64 13.14
C GLY A 147 -6.33 -7.33 13.01
N SER A 148 -5.86 -7.64 11.80
CA SER A 148 -4.51 -8.22 11.57
C SER A 148 -3.39 -7.47 12.27
N ILE A 149 -3.52 -6.15 12.39
CA ILE A 149 -2.57 -5.31 13.10
C ILE A 149 -3.29 -4.72 14.31
N PRO A 150 -2.87 -5.07 15.53
CA PRO A 150 -3.44 -4.50 16.75
C PRO A 150 -3.29 -2.99 16.77
N LEU A 151 -4.29 -2.29 17.30
CA LEU A 151 -4.24 -0.83 17.44
C LEU A 151 -3.07 -0.41 18.35
N VAL A 152 -2.49 0.75 18.05
CA VAL A 152 -1.47 1.37 18.91
C VAL A 152 -2.17 2.35 19.84
N THR A 153 -2.30 1.97 21.11
CA THR A 153 -3.09 2.72 22.11
C THR A 153 -2.24 3.59 23.02
N SER A 154 -0.91 3.42 23.03
CA SER A 154 0.01 4.18 23.89
C SER A 154 1.23 4.66 23.10
N ILE A 155 1.78 5.81 23.48
CA ILE A 155 3.09 6.30 23.01
C ILE A 155 4.22 5.38 23.46
N SER A 156 4.08 4.73 24.63
CA SER A 156 5.07 3.79 25.16
C SER A 156 5.12 2.44 24.45
N ASP A 157 4.28 2.22 23.43
CA ASP A 157 4.30 1.00 22.63
C ASP A 157 5.64 0.91 21.87
N PRO A 158 6.37 -0.23 21.95
CA PRO A 158 7.66 -0.39 21.27
C PRO A 158 7.56 -0.22 19.74
N ARG A 159 6.37 -0.45 19.16
CA ARG A 159 6.11 -0.25 17.72
C ARG A 159 6.31 1.21 17.28
N ASN A 160 6.15 2.17 18.20
CA ASN A 160 6.40 3.59 17.91
C ASN A 160 7.88 3.89 17.65
N LEU A 161 8.81 3.02 18.05
CA LEU A 161 10.21 3.16 17.68
C LEU A 161 10.40 3.04 16.16
N LEU A 162 9.74 2.05 15.53
CA LEU A 162 9.77 1.89 14.07
C LEU A 162 9.16 3.11 13.38
N THR A 163 8.04 3.61 13.93
CA THR A 163 7.40 4.84 13.47
C THR A 163 8.35 6.03 13.52
N PHE A 164 9.01 6.26 14.66
CA PHE A 164 9.96 7.35 14.82
C PHE A 164 11.13 7.25 13.83
N ILE A 165 11.72 6.07 13.68
CA ILE A 165 12.83 5.83 12.73
C ILE A 165 12.37 6.12 11.29
N ALA A 166 11.20 5.64 10.89
CA ALA A 166 10.68 5.83 9.54
C ALA A 166 10.41 7.31 9.22
N PHE A 167 9.73 8.03 10.12
CA PHE A 167 9.45 9.46 9.93
C PHE A 167 10.71 10.32 10.04
N PHE A 168 11.66 9.97 10.90
CA PHE A 168 12.96 10.66 10.97
C PHE A 168 13.76 10.46 9.68
N ALA A 169 13.80 9.24 9.14
CA ALA A 169 14.43 8.96 7.85
C ALA A 169 13.74 9.74 6.73
N ALA A 170 12.40 9.75 6.70
CA ALA A 170 11.64 10.54 5.73
C ALA A 170 11.97 12.04 5.83
N LEU A 171 12.03 12.60 7.04
CA LEU A 171 12.42 14.00 7.25
C LEU A 171 13.84 14.30 6.75
N LEU A 172 14.78 13.39 6.99
CA LEU A 172 16.16 13.53 6.49
C LEU A 172 16.20 13.52 4.95
N PHE A 173 15.39 12.67 4.30
CA PHE A 173 15.26 12.66 2.84
C PHE A 173 14.60 13.93 2.31
N VAL A 174 13.56 14.45 2.97
CA VAL A 174 12.96 15.75 2.61
C VAL A 174 14.00 16.85 2.72
N TYR A 175 14.73 16.91 3.84
CA TYR A 175 15.76 17.92 4.06
C TYR A 175 16.87 17.85 3.00
N ARG A 176 17.39 16.66 2.70
CA ARG A 176 18.37 16.48 1.62
C ARG A 176 17.80 16.82 0.25
N GLY A 177 16.56 16.43 -0.02
CA GLY A 177 15.87 16.75 -1.26
C GLY A 177 15.76 18.25 -1.47
N LEU A 178 15.41 19.02 -0.42
CA LEU A 178 15.33 20.48 -0.48
C LEU A 178 16.71 21.13 -0.73
N LEU A 179 17.77 20.64 -0.09
CA LEU A 179 19.13 21.13 -0.35
C LEU A 179 19.58 20.81 -1.79
N ASP A 180 19.26 19.61 -2.28
CA ASP A 180 19.60 19.18 -3.64
C ASP A 180 18.70 19.81 -4.71
N CYS A 181 17.57 20.43 -4.36
CA CYS A 181 16.74 21.22 -5.29
C CYS A 181 17.48 22.46 -5.81
N GLU A 182 18.35 23.06 -4.99
CA GLU A 182 19.08 24.26 -5.39
C GLU A 182 20.28 23.95 -6.30
N HIS A 183 20.93 22.80 -6.09
CA HIS A 183 22.13 22.42 -6.83
C HIS A 183 21.91 21.35 -7.91
N GLN A 184 20.73 20.72 -7.96
CA GLN A 184 20.35 19.63 -8.89
C GLN A 184 21.41 18.51 -9.02
N ARG A 185 22.23 18.30 -7.98
CA ARG A 185 23.41 17.43 -8.03
C ARG A 185 23.08 15.94 -7.92
N HIS A 186 21.98 15.61 -7.26
CA HIS A 186 21.60 14.24 -6.92
C HIS A 186 20.15 13.94 -7.35
N VAL A 187 19.84 14.15 -8.63
CA VAL A 187 18.52 13.85 -9.24
C VAL A 187 17.94 12.48 -8.83
N PRO A 188 18.71 11.38 -8.77
CA PRO A 188 18.17 10.08 -8.37
C PRO A 188 17.60 10.05 -6.94
N VAL A 189 18.14 10.86 -6.02
CA VAL A 189 17.64 10.92 -4.63
C VAL A 189 16.27 11.56 -4.59
N VAL A 190 16.12 12.69 -5.29
CA VAL A 190 14.84 13.40 -5.34
C VAL A 190 13.79 12.56 -6.06
N LEU A 191 14.12 12.01 -7.23
CA LEU A 191 13.20 11.16 -7.98
C LEU A 191 12.82 9.89 -7.19
N GLY A 192 13.78 9.22 -6.57
CA GLY A 192 13.54 8.05 -5.74
C GLY A 192 12.63 8.36 -4.55
N PHE A 193 12.82 9.51 -3.91
CA PHE A 193 11.98 9.95 -2.80
C PHE A 193 10.56 10.33 -3.26
N LEU A 194 10.42 11.05 -4.38
CA LEU A 194 9.10 11.40 -4.95
C LEU A 194 8.31 10.14 -5.32
N LEU A 195 8.96 9.16 -5.96
CA LEU A 195 8.38 7.85 -6.30
C LEU A 195 8.02 7.01 -5.07
N LEU A 196 8.75 7.16 -3.97
CA LEU A 196 8.47 6.47 -2.72
C LEU A 196 7.25 7.07 -2.00
N VAL A 197 7.19 8.41 -1.89
CA VAL A 197 6.23 9.10 -1.02
C VAL A 197 4.91 9.42 -1.73
N LEU A 198 4.94 10.01 -2.92
CA LEU A 198 3.71 10.49 -3.57
C LEU A 198 2.72 9.37 -3.88
N PRO A 199 3.15 8.22 -4.46
CA PRO A 199 2.24 7.11 -4.73
C PRO A 199 1.76 6.40 -3.46
N PHE A 200 2.53 6.48 -2.38
CA PHE A 200 2.18 5.86 -1.10
C PHE A 200 1.25 6.71 -0.23
N LEU A 201 1.27 8.04 -0.39
CA LEU A 201 0.50 8.98 0.43
C LEU A 201 -0.99 8.59 0.58
N PRO A 202 -1.74 8.23 -0.48
CA PRO A 202 -3.14 7.82 -0.34
C PRO A 202 -3.33 6.53 0.47
N ALA A 203 -2.32 5.64 0.47
CA ALA A 203 -2.37 4.36 1.17
C ALA A 203 -2.00 4.46 2.66
N THR A 204 -1.42 5.59 3.09
CA THR A 204 -1.04 5.81 4.50
C THR A 204 -2.22 5.89 5.46
N ASN A 205 -3.45 6.10 4.95
CA ASN A 205 -4.63 6.44 5.74
C ASN A 205 -4.51 7.76 6.54
N LEU A 206 -3.43 8.55 6.36
CA LEU A 206 -3.23 9.83 7.05
C LEU A 206 -3.97 10.98 6.37
N VAL A 207 -4.10 10.95 5.03
CA VAL A 207 -4.75 11.99 4.25
C VAL A 207 -6.18 11.59 3.87
N VAL A 208 -6.34 10.37 3.37
CA VAL A 208 -7.63 9.79 2.98
C VAL A 208 -7.73 8.42 3.60
N THR A 209 -8.83 8.14 4.30
CA THR A 209 -9.09 6.82 4.87
C THR A 209 -9.53 5.87 3.75
N VAL A 210 -8.85 4.74 3.66
CA VAL A 210 -9.10 3.70 2.66
C VAL A 210 -9.52 2.41 3.37
N GLY A 211 -10.29 1.55 2.70
CA GLY A 211 -10.78 0.28 3.24
C GLY A 211 -9.75 -0.82 3.46
N PHE A 212 -8.46 -0.50 3.54
CA PHE A 212 -7.45 -1.51 3.87
C PHE A 212 -6.45 -0.93 4.85
N VAL A 213 -6.06 -1.76 5.82
CA VAL A 213 -5.07 -1.43 6.85
C VAL A 213 -3.66 -1.46 6.25
N VAL A 214 -3.34 -2.53 5.51
CA VAL A 214 -2.11 -2.70 4.75
C VAL A 214 -2.47 -3.28 3.38
N ALA A 215 -1.88 -2.73 2.33
CA ALA A 215 -2.07 -3.24 0.97
C ALA A 215 -0.74 -3.31 0.23
N GLU A 216 -0.16 -4.50 0.23
CA GLU A 216 1.12 -4.80 -0.45
C GLU A 216 1.06 -4.44 -1.94
N ARG A 217 -0.09 -4.60 -2.60
CA ARG A 217 -0.29 -4.21 -4.02
C ARG A 217 -0.05 -2.72 -4.30
N VAL A 218 -0.20 -1.85 -3.29
CA VAL A 218 0.00 -0.40 -3.44
C VAL A 218 1.49 -0.05 -3.35
N LEU A 219 2.32 -0.95 -2.79
CA LEU A 219 3.76 -0.77 -2.66
C LEU A 219 4.53 -0.97 -3.97
N TYR A 220 3.88 -1.36 -5.07
CA TYR A 220 4.54 -1.58 -6.35
C TYR A 220 5.27 -0.34 -6.88
N ILE A 221 4.59 0.81 -7.01
CA ILE A 221 5.25 2.06 -7.47
C ILE A 221 6.26 2.57 -6.41
N PRO A 222 5.91 2.64 -5.11
CA PRO A 222 6.86 3.00 -4.05
C PRO A 222 8.14 2.14 -4.03
N SER A 223 8.04 0.86 -4.41
CA SER A 223 9.21 -0.02 -4.48
C SER A 223 10.25 0.46 -5.49
N MET A 224 9.83 1.06 -6.61
CA MET A 224 10.75 1.67 -7.58
C MET A 224 11.56 2.80 -6.93
N GLY A 225 10.90 3.63 -6.12
CA GLY A 225 11.55 4.69 -5.35
C GLY A 225 12.59 4.13 -4.37
N SER A 226 12.22 3.11 -3.60
CA SER A 226 13.15 2.41 -2.69
C SER A 226 14.34 1.81 -3.43
N VAL A 227 14.12 1.15 -4.57
CA VAL A 227 15.19 0.56 -5.39
C VAL A 227 16.18 1.63 -5.87
N ILE A 228 15.68 2.76 -6.40
CA ILE A 228 16.54 3.87 -6.84
C ILE A 228 17.39 4.39 -5.68
N LEU A 229 16.78 4.61 -4.51
CA LEU A 229 17.49 5.12 -3.33
C LEU A 229 18.58 4.14 -2.84
N VAL A 230 18.26 2.85 -2.77
CA VAL A 230 19.19 1.81 -2.30
C VAL A 230 20.34 1.61 -3.30
N VAL A 231 20.04 1.48 -4.59
CA VAL A 231 21.05 1.28 -5.63
C VAL A 231 21.95 2.49 -5.75
N TYR A 232 21.40 3.70 -5.74
CA TYR A 232 22.19 4.93 -5.78
C TYR A 232 23.06 5.11 -4.52
N GLY A 233 22.53 4.78 -3.34
CA GLY A 233 23.30 4.74 -2.11
C GLY A 233 24.48 3.76 -2.18
N ALA A 234 24.23 2.54 -2.70
CA ALA A 234 25.25 1.53 -2.91
C ALA A 234 26.31 1.98 -3.94
N GLN A 235 25.90 2.60 -5.04
CA GLN A 235 26.81 3.16 -6.04
C GLN A 235 27.73 4.23 -5.44
N ARG A 236 27.18 5.16 -4.64
CA ARG A 236 27.97 6.20 -3.97
C ARG A 236 28.98 5.63 -2.98
N LEU A 237 28.60 4.58 -2.24
CA LEU A 237 29.51 3.86 -1.36
C LEU A 237 30.59 3.12 -2.15
N TRP A 238 30.24 2.51 -3.28
CA TRP A 238 31.15 1.78 -4.17
C TRP A 238 32.26 2.67 -4.75
N GLU A 239 31.88 3.88 -5.17
CA GLU A 239 32.79 4.89 -5.72
C GLU A 239 33.70 5.48 -4.65
N ARG A 240 33.17 5.81 -3.46
CA ARG A 240 33.91 6.51 -2.40
C ARG A 240 34.75 5.61 -1.51
N VAL A 241 34.33 4.36 -1.27
CA VAL A 241 34.95 3.48 -0.27
C VAL A 241 35.30 2.13 -0.89
N PRO A 242 36.47 1.99 -1.55
CA PRO A 242 36.87 0.75 -2.22
C PRO A 242 36.90 -0.48 -1.31
N LYS A 243 37.19 -0.29 0.00
CA LYS A 243 37.19 -1.36 1.01
C LYS A 243 35.83 -2.05 1.17
N LEU A 244 34.73 -1.33 0.93
CA LEU A 244 33.37 -1.88 1.08
C LEU A 244 32.87 -2.65 -0.14
N ARG A 245 33.57 -2.61 -1.29
CA ARG A 245 33.08 -3.23 -2.54
C ARG A 245 32.79 -4.72 -2.39
N LYS A 246 33.71 -5.48 -1.79
CA LYS A 246 33.53 -6.92 -1.54
C LYS A 246 32.34 -7.18 -0.60
N SER A 247 32.19 -6.35 0.43
CA SER A 247 31.05 -6.44 1.36
C SER A 247 29.72 -6.13 0.68
N ILE A 248 29.66 -5.10 -0.17
CA ILE A 248 28.47 -4.74 -0.96
C ILE A 248 28.09 -5.89 -1.91
N MET A 249 29.07 -6.49 -2.62
CA MET A 249 28.80 -7.64 -3.48
C MET A 249 28.31 -8.86 -2.69
N ALA A 250 29.00 -9.20 -1.59
CA ALA A 250 28.63 -10.33 -0.75
C ALA A 250 27.22 -10.15 -0.16
N PHE A 251 26.90 -8.95 0.30
CA PHE A 251 25.57 -8.61 0.79
C PHE A 251 24.52 -8.68 -0.31
N GLY A 252 24.81 -8.16 -1.52
CA GLY A 252 23.92 -8.26 -2.67
C GLY A 252 23.63 -9.71 -3.08
N ILE A 253 24.66 -10.56 -3.14
CA ILE A 253 24.52 -12.00 -3.43
C ILE A 253 23.68 -12.68 -2.34
N LEU A 254 23.95 -12.39 -1.07
CA LEU A 254 23.19 -12.92 0.06
C LEU A 254 21.71 -12.53 -0.02
N LEU A 255 21.41 -11.26 -0.33
CA LEU A 255 20.04 -10.79 -0.49
C LEU A 255 19.33 -11.47 -1.66
N ILE A 256 19.99 -11.65 -2.80
CA ILE A 256 19.42 -12.35 -3.95
C ILE A 256 19.15 -13.82 -3.60
N ALA A 257 20.11 -14.50 -2.96
CA ALA A 257 19.96 -15.89 -2.55
C ALA A 257 18.81 -16.04 -1.53
N ALA A 258 18.80 -15.22 -0.47
CA ALA A 258 17.76 -15.22 0.55
C ALA A 258 16.38 -14.90 -0.04
N GLY A 259 16.29 -13.90 -0.92
CA GLY A 259 15.05 -13.51 -1.61
C GLY A 259 14.53 -14.61 -2.53
N THR A 260 15.43 -15.29 -3.25
CA THR A 260 15.07 -16.43 -4.11
C THR A 260 14.54 -17.59 -3.28
N LEU A 261 15.24 -17.97 -2.20
CA LEU A 261 14.78 -19.03 -1.28
C LEU A 261 13.43 -18.69 -0.64
N LYS A 262 13.25 -17.45 -0.17
CA LYS A 262 11.98 -16.94 0.35
C LYS A 262 10.87 -17.05 -0.69
N THR A 263 11.15 -16.69 -1.95
CA THR A 263 10.16 -16.75 -3.04
C THR A 263 9.77 -18.20 -3.35
N LEU A 264 10.75 -19.11 -3.42
CA LEU A 264 10.49 -20.53 -3.62
C LEU A 264 9.66 -21.14 -2.48
N ALA A 265 9.97 -20.80 -1.23
CA ALA A 265 9.17 -21.21 -0.08
C ALA A 265 7.75 -20.64 -0.15
N ARG A 266 7.61 -19.36 -0.51
CA ARG A 266 6.31 -18.69 -0.63
C ARG A 266 5.43 -19.30 -1.73
N ASN A 267 6.01 -19.85 -2.80
CA ASN A 267 5.22 -20.54 -3.84
C ASN A 267 4.45 -21.75 -3.29
N VAL A 268 4.96 -22.41 -2.25
CA VAL A 268 4.25 -23.52 -1.59
C VAL A 268 2.96 -23.04 -0.94
N ASP A 269 2.93 -21.83 -0.39
CA ASP A 269 1.72 -21.26 0.21
C ASP A 269 0.59 -21.10 -0.83
N TRP A 270 0.92 -20.90 -2.10
CA TRP A 270 -0.04 -20.75 -3.19
C TRP A 270 -0.41 -22.07 -3.90
N SER A 271 0.16 -23.19 -3.45
CA SER A 271 -0.02 -24.50 -4.11
C SER A 271 -1.43 -25.08 -3.95
N SER A 272 -2.12 -24.75 -2.86
CA SER A 272 -3.47 -25.24 -2.57
C SER A 272 -4.23 -24.29 -1.66
N ARG A 273 -5.57 -24.43 -1.63
CA ARG A 273 -6.44 -23.68 -0.71
C ARG A 273 -6.05 -23.92 0.76
N GLU A 274 -5.71 -25.15 1.12
CA GLU A 274 -5.25 -25.50 2.48
C GLU A 274 -3.95 -24.77 2.84
N ALA A 275 -2.93 -24.86 1.97
CA ALA A 275 -1.63 -24.26 2.22
C ALA A 275 -1.75 -22.74 2.40
N LEU A 276 -2.56 -22.08 1.54
CA LEU A 276 -2.77 -20.63 1.59
C LEU A 276 -3.43 -20.20 2.90
N LEU A 277 -4.48 -20.91 3.32
CA LEU A 277 -5.21 -20.59 4.55
C LEU A 277 -4.39 -20.92 5.80
N ARG A 278 -3.65 -22.03 5.80
CA ARG A 278 -2.73 -22.39 6.89
C ARG A 278 -1.60 -21.37 7.04
N SER A 279 -1.00 -20.92 5.93
CA SER A 279 0.01 -19.85 5.92
C SER A 279 -0.57 -18.52 6.46
N GLY A 280 -1.82 -18.20 6.09
CA GLY A 280 -2.55 -17.06 6.64
C GLY A 280 -2.72 -17.13 8.16
N LEU A 281 -3.14 -18.28 8.69
CA LEU A 281 -3.27 -18.51 10.14
C LEU A 281 -1.93 -18.46 10.88
N GLN A 282 -0.87 -19.00 10.28
CA GLN A 282 0.48 -18.93 10.86
C GLN A 282 0.99 -17.48 10.94
N THR A 283 0.70 -16.68 9.91
CA THR A 283 1.13 -15.27 9.84
C THR A 283 0.29 -14.39 10.76
N LEU A 284 -1.02 -14.66 10.85
CA LEU A 284 -2.01 -13.85 11.57
C LEU A 284 -2.94 -14.75 12.40
N PRO A 285 -2.43 -15.35 13.50
CA PRO A 285 -3.22 -16.27 14.34
C PRO A 285 -4.34 -15.57 15.13
N HIS A 286 -4.36 -14.24 15.15
CA HIS A 286 -5.38 -13.45 15.83
C HIS A 286 -6.32 -12.74 14.85
N ASN A 287 -6.42 -13.25 13.62
CA ASN A 287 -7.31 -12.71 12.59
C ASN A 287 -8.59 -13.56 12.46
N ALA A 288 -9.74 -12.94 12.73
CA ALA A 288 -11.04 -13.61 12.67
C ALA A 288 -11.37 -14.16 11.26
N LYS A 289 -11.01 -13.43 10.21
CA LYS A 289 -11.25 -13.83 8.81
C LYS A 289 -10.41 -15.04 8.41
N MET A 290 -9.19 -15.17 8.91
CA MET A 290 -8.34 -16.34 8.67
C MET A 290 -8.95 -17.60 9.28
N HIS A 291 -9.39 -17.51 10.54
CA HIS A 291 -10.10 -18.61 11.20
C HIS A 291 -11.40 -18.96 10.49
N TYR A 292 -12.21 -17.96 10.12
CA TYR A 292 -13.45 -18.17 9.35
C TYR A 292 -13.20 -18.87 8.00
N ASN A 293 -12.21 -18.40 7.22
CA ASN A 293 -11.92 -18.98 5.92
C ASN A 293 -11.36 -20.41 6.02
N PHE A 294 -10.56 -20.70 7.05
CA PHE A 294 -10.10 -22.05 7.32
C PHE A 294 -11.24 -22.97 7.81
N GLY A 295 -12.17 -22.45 8.61
CA GLY A 295 -13.41 -23.14 8.96
C GLY A 295 -14.26 -23.49 7.73
N ASN A 296 -14.37 -22.56 6.76
CA ASN A 296 -15.02 -22.84 5.48
C ASN A 296 -14.33 -23.98 4.74
N TYR A 297 -12.99 -23.97 4.69
CA TYR A 297 -12.23 -25.06 4.08
C TYR A 297 -12.49 -26.41 4.76
N LEU A 298 -12.41 -26.48 6.09
CA LEU A 298 -12.65 -27.70 6.86
C LEU A 298 -14.06 -28.25 6.64
N ARG A 299 -15.07 -27.38 6.64
CA ARG A 299 -16.45 -27.75 6.32
C ARG A 299 -16.54 -28.36 4.92
N ASP A 300 -15.96 -27.67 3.92
CA ASP A 300 -15.97 -28.14 2.53
C ASP A 300 -15.17 -29.47 2.38
N SER A 301 -14.20 -29.71 3.27
CA SER A 301 -13.41 -30.95 3.39
C SER A 301 -14.05 -32.02 4.30
N SER A 302 -15.34 -31.91 4.60
CA SER A 302 -16.09 -32.88 5.43
C SER A 302 -15.54 -33.07 6.86
N GLN A 303 -14.99 -32.01 7.45
CA GLN A 303 -14.54 -31.94 8.85
C GLN A 303 -15.33 -30.85 9.61
N PRO A 304 -16.66 -31.02 9.81
CA PRO A 304 -17.51 -29.98 10.37
C PRO A 304 -17.22 -29.65 11.85
N GLU A 305 -16.72 -30.60 12.63
CA GLU A 305 -16.38 -30.43 14.04
C GLU A 305 -15.21 -29.46 14.21
N ASP A 306 -14.14 -29.66 13.43
CA ASP A 306 -12.99 -28.75 13.40
C ASP A 306 -13.38 -27.39 12.81
N ALA A 307 -14.28 -27.36 11.82
CA ALA A 307 -14.82 -26.12 11.28
C ALA A 307 -15.50 -25.27 12.37
N ILE A 308 -16.31 -25.89 13.24
CA ILE A 308 -16.96 -25.21 14.36
C ILE A 308 -15.92 -24.62 15.33
N VAL A 309 -14.82 -25.31 15.62
CA VAL A 309 -13.74 -24.79 16.47
C VAL A 309 -13.17 -23.50 15.86
N HIS A 310 -12.87 -23.50 14.56
CA HIS A 310 -12.36 -22.32 13.87
C HIS A 310 -13.38 -21.19 13.77
N TYR A 311 -14.67 -21.48 13.53
CA TYR A 311 -15.70 -20.43 13.56
C TYR A 311 -15.89 -19.83 14.95
N ARG A 312 -15.82 -20.65 16.01
CA ARG A 312 -15.87 -20.15 17.40
C ARG A 312 -14.69 -19.25 17.71
N GLU A 313 -13.49 -19.59 17.24
CA GLU A 313 -12.33 -18.72 17.38
C GLU A 313 -12.46 -17.42 16.58
N ALA A 314 -13.04 -17.48 15.38
CA ALA A 314 -13.39 -16.28 14.61
C ALA A 314 -14.37 -15.38 15.37
N LEU A 315 -15.38 -15.95 16.04
CA LEU A 315 -16.32 -15.20 16.88
C LEU A 315 -15.69 -14.70 18.19
N ARG A 316 -14.72 -15.43 18.76
CA ARG A 316 -13.96 -14.96 19.93
C ARG A 316 -13.15 -13.70 19.58
N LEU A 317 -12.55 -13.69 18.40
CA LEU A 317 -11.77 -12.55 17.88
C LEU A 317 -12.66 -11.42 17.37
N TRP A 318 -13.81 -11.75 16.76
CA TRP A 318 -14.78 -10.79 16.23
C TRP A 318 -16.23 -11.25 16.50
N PRO A 319 -16.81 -10.88 17.67
CA PRO A 319 -18.11 -11.39 18.10
C PRO A 319 -19.28 -11.07 17.16
N THR A 320 -19.19 -9.96 16.41
CA THR A 320 -20.26 -9.52 15.50
C THR A 320 -20.15 -10.12 14.09
N TYR A 321 -19.37 -11.19 13.90
CA TYR A 321 -19.12 -11.76 12.59
C TYR A 321 -20.30 -12.64 12.13
N ALA A 322 -21.33 -11.98 11.57
CA ALA A 322 -22.59 -12.60 11.15
C ALA A 322 -22.40 -13.85 10.29
N SER A 323 -21.46 -13.83 9.34
CA SER A 323 -21.19 -14.98 8.46
C SER A 323 -20.68 -16.21 9.22
N ALA A 324 -19.91 -16.02 10.29
CA ALA A 324 -19.43 -17.12 11.14
C ALA A 324 -20.58 -17.72 11.96
N HIS A 325 -21.46 -16.88 12.51
CA HIS A 325 -22.70 -17.34 13.16
C HIS A 325 -23.57 -18.17 12.20
N ASN A 326 -23.86 -17.64 11.01
CA ASN A 326 -24.63 -18.37 10.00
C ASN A 326 -24.01 -19.75 9.70
N ASN A 327 -22.69 -19.82 9.48
CA ASN A 327 -22.04 -21.08 9.16
C ASN A 327 -22.04 -22.07 10.32
N ILE A 328 -21.90 -21.62 11.57
CA ILE A 328 -22.08 -22.50 12.73
C ILE A 328 -23.52 -23.03 12.77
N GLY A 329 -24.52 -22.17 12.55
CA GLY A 329 -25.93 -22.57 12.51
C GLY A 329 -26.20 -23.68 11.51
N THR A 330 -25.59 -23.63 10.32
CA THR A 330 -25.73 -24.71 9.30
C THR A 330 -25.12 -26.05 9.70
N LEU A 331 -24.25 -26.07 10.72
CA LEU A 331 -23.57 -27.28 11.21
C LEU A 331 -24.17 -27.80 12.51
N MET A 332 -25.17 -27.11 13.08
CA MET A 332 -25.85 -27.56 14.28
C MET A 332 -26.91 -28.60 13.93
N VAL A 333 -26.93 -29.69 14.72
CA VAL A 333 -27.94 -30.76 14.59
C VAL A 333 -29.22 -30.41 15.34
N GLU A 334 -29.08 -29.72 16.47
CA GLU A 334 -30.20 -29.35 17.33
C GLU A 334 -30.84 -28.03 16.89
N PHE A 335 -32.18 -27.99 16.93
CA PHE A 335 -32.97 -26.82 16.51
C PHE A 335 -32.59 -25.54 17.28
N GLY A 336 -32.56 -25.60 18.62
CA GLY A 336 -32.31 -24.42 19.46
C GLY A 336 -30.96 -23.74 19.19
N PRO A 337 -29.83 -24.48 19.21
CA PRO A 337 -28.51 -23.92 18.85
C PRO A 337 -28.43 -23.39 17.41
N ALA A 338 -29.07 -24.06 16.44
CA ALA A 338 -29.11 -23.60 15.05
C ALA A 338 -29.85 -22.27 14.93
N GLU A 339 -31.06 -22.20 15.51
CA GLU A 339 -31.92 -21.01 15.53
C GLU A 339 -31.20 -19.82 16.17
N TYR A 340 -30.59 -20.02 17.34
CA TYR A 340 -29.82 -19.00 18.05
C TYR A 340 -28.76 -18.35 17.13
N HIS A 341 -27.99 -19.18 16.42
CA HIS A 341 -26.93 -18.68 15.55
C HIS A 341 -27.44 -17.96 14.31
N PHE A 342 -28.54 -18.40 13.70
CA PHE A 342 -29.15 -17.66 12.59
C PHE A 342 -29.72 -16.32 13.06
N LEU A 343 -30.37 -16.27 14.22
CA LEU A 343 -30.87 -15.03 14.80
C LEU A 343 -29.76 -14.04 15.16
N GLU A 344 -28.65 -14.50 15.74
CA GLU A 344 -27.48 -13.65 16.00
C GLU A 344 -26.86 -13.13 14.70
N ALA A 345 -26.78 -13.94 13.64
CA ALA A 345 -26.32 -13.47 12.33
C ALA A 345 -27.19 -12.33 11.77
N ILE A 346 -28.52 -12.46 11.87
CA ILE A 346 -29.48 -11.43 11.47
C ILE A 346 -29.39 -10.20 12.38
N ARG A 347 -29.17 -10.39 13.68
CA ARG A 347 -29.00 -9.29 14.65
C ARG A 347 -27.77 -8.44 14.32
N TYR A 348 -26.64 -9.06 13.98
CA TYR A 348 -25.42 -8.33 13.61
C TYR A 348 -25.44 -7.80 12.19
N SER A 349 -26.21 -8.41 11.29
CA SER A 349 -26.41 -7.95 9.91
C SER A 349 -27.85 -8.22 9.47
N SER A 350 -28.70 -7.19 9.56
CA SER A 350 -30.14 -7.30 9.26
C SER A 350 -30.43 -7.73 7.83
N GLU A 351 -29.52 -7.43 6.90
CA GLU A 351 -29.60 -7.77 5.48
C GLU A 351 -28.87 -9.08 5.13
N HIS A 352 -28.50 -9.91 6.11
CA HIS A 352 -27.79 -11.17 5.87
C HIS A 352 -28.68 -12.24 5.21
N ILE A 353 -28.76 -12.20 3.87
CA ILE A 353 -29.63 -13.04 3.03
C ILE A 353 -29.56 -14.53 3.41
N ASN A 354 -28.35 -15.08 3.52
CA ASN A 354 -28.17 -16.51 3.82
C ASN A 354 -28.71 -16.91 5.20
N ALA A 355 -28.69 -16.01 6.18
CA ALA A 355 -29.16 -16.31 7.53
C ALA A 355 -30.69 -16.32 7.57
N HIS A 356 -31.35 -15.38 6.88
CA HIS A 356 -32.80 -15.40 6.69
C HIS A 356 -33.26 -16.66 5.95
N TYR A 357 -32.55 -17.03 4.88
CA TYR A 357 -32.85 -18.25 4.13
C TYR A 357 -32.73 -19.50 5.01
N ASN A 358 -31.62 -19.66 5.72
CA ASN A 358 -31.38 -20.83 6.56
C ASN A 358 -32.33 -20.91 7.76
N LEU A 359 -32.67 -19.76 8.37
CA LEU A 359 -33.67 -19.70 9.43
C LEU A 359 -35.06 -20.12 8.92
N GLY A 360 -35.44 -19.65 7.72
CA GLY A 360 -36.69 -20.06 7.08
C GLY A 360 -36.73 -21.56 6.77
N GLN A 361 -35.61 -22.17 6.40
CA GLN A 361 -35.52 -23.63 6.23
C GLN A 361 -35.57 -24.38 7.56
N LEU A 362 -35.03 -23.81 8.64
CA LEU A 362 -35.05 -24.43 9.97
C LEU A 362 -36.47 -24.50 10.55
N TYR A 363 -37.32 -23.51 10.25
CA TYR A 363 -38.72 -23.44 10.70
C TYR A 363 -39.71 -24.22 9.84
N ARG A 364 -39.28 -24.71 8.67
CA ARG A 364 -40.10 -25.50 7.77
C ARG A 364 -40.18 -26.94 8.25
#